data_AF-A0A397J0I7-F1
#
_entry.id   AF-A0A397J0I7-F1
#
_cell.length_a   1.000
_cell.length_b   1.000
_cell.length_c   1.000
_cell.angle_alpha   90.00
_cell.angle_beta   90.00
_cell.angle_gamma   90.00
#
_symmetry.space_group_name_H-M   'P 1'
#
loop_
_entity.id
_entity.type
_entity.pdbx_description
1 polymer ?
#
loop_
_entity_poly.entity_id
_entity_poly.type
_entity_poly.pdbx_seq_one_letter_code
_entity_poly.pdbx_strand_id
1 'polypeptide(L)' 'MKGTLCGKIYTRLSGYGLHWRLQVKRASKALCKICEKSTSSYTGYCTNHVERFYSYEYRIRHKNGLINLTYPSA' A
#
# COMPACT_ATOMS: atom_id res chain seq x y z
N MET A 1 -0.27 -31.60 10.41
CA MET A 1 -0.01 -30.17 10.71
C MET A 1 -1.25 -29.34 10.36
N LYS A 2 -1.95 -28.78 11.36
CA LYS A 2 -3.06 -27.84 11.16
C LYS A 2 -2.50 -26.41 11.31
N GLY A 3 -2.33 -25.69 10.20
CA GLY A 3 -1.86 -24.30 10.21
C GLY A 3 -3.04 -23.34 10.35
N THR A 4 -3.21 -22.76 11.54
CA THR A 4 -4.25 -21.77 11.85
C THR A 4 -3.61 -20.41 12.16
N LEU A 5 -3.39 -19.60 11.11
CA LEU A 5 -2.93 -18.21 11.26
C LEU A 5 -4.08 -17.21 11.40
N CYS A 6 -5.32 -17.63 11.13
CA CYS A 6 -6.51 -16.77 11.16
C CYS A 6 -7.82 -17.55 11.41
N GLY A 7 -7.75 -18.66 12.14
CA GLY A 7 -8.93 -19.45 12.54
C GLY A 7 -9.64 -20.22 11.42
N LYS A 8 -9.22 -20.09 10.15
CA LYS A 8 -9.82 -20.80 9.02
C LYS A 8 -9.21 -22.18 8.85
N ILE A 9 -10.03 -23.22 8.96
CA ILE A 9 -9.61 -24.62 8.78
C ILE A 9 -9.65 -24.97 7.30
N TYR A 10 -8.51 -25.36 6.73
CA TYR A 10 -8.42 -25.87 5.36
C TYR A 10 -8.27 -27.40 5.38
N THR A 11 -9.15 -28.10 4.67
CA THR A 11 -9.09 -29.57 4.49
C THR A 11 -8.21 -30.00 3.33
N ARG A 12 -7.81 -29.07 2.45
CA ARG A 12 -6.93 -29.32 1.30
C ARG A 12 -5.69 -28.43 1.36
N LEU A 13 -4.53 -28.99 1.04
CA LEU A 13 -3.24 -28.28 0.97
C LEU A 13 -3.25 -27.12 -0.03
N SER A 14 -3.94 -27.28 -1.17
CA SER A 14 -4.09 -26.22 -2.18
C SER A 14 -4.84 -25.00 -1.66
N GLY A 15 -5.86 -25.19 -0.81
CA GLY A 15 -6.59 -24.11 -0.16
C GLY A 15 -5.72 -23.33 0.84
N TYR A 16 -4.89 -24.03 1.62
CA TYR A 16 -3.92 -23.41 2.52
C TYR A 16 -2.85 -22.61 1.76
N GLY A 17 -2.27 -23.18 0.69
CA GLY A 17 -1.24 -22.52 -0.12
C GLY A 17 -1.77 -21.25 -0.81
N LEU A 18 -2.98 -21.30 -1.37
CA LEU A 18 -3.63 -20.12 -1.96
C LEU A 18 -3.92 -19.06 -0.90
N HIS A 19 -4.44 -19.48 0.26
CA HIS A 19 -4.72 -18.58 1.37
C HIS A 19 -3.47 -17.86 1.86
N TRP A 20 -2.37 -18.59 2.10
CA TRP A 20 -1.10 -18.02 2.50
C TRP A 20 -0.58 -17.02 1.46
N ARG A 21 -0.59 -17.40 0.18
CA ARG A 21 -0.15 -16.52 -0.93
C ARG A 21 -0.97 -15.23 -0.99
N LEU A 22 -2.29 -15.30 -0.81
CA LEU A 22 -3.15 -14.13 -0.78
C LEU A 22 -2.95 -13.28 0.47
N GLN A 23 -2.72 -13.90 1.63
CA GLN A 23 -2.42 -13.16 2.86
C GLN A 23 -1.08 -12.43 2.77
N VAL A 24 -0.02 -13.09 2.30
CA VAL A 24 1.27 -12.44 2.06
C VAL A 24 1.12 -11.29 1.06
N LYS A 25 0.36 -11.48 -0.03
CA LYS A 25 0.07 -10.40 -1.01
C LYS A 25 -0.81 -9.27 -0.47
N ARG A 26 -1.61 -9.52 0.57
CA ARG A 26 -2.41 -8.49 1.26
C ARG A 26 -1.57 -7.77 2.30
N ALA A 27 -0.74 -8.49 3.05
CA ALA A 27 0.21 -7.95 4.01
C ALA A 27 1.30 -7.10 3.32
N SER A 28 1.65 -7.42 2.08
CA SER A 28 2.55 -6.59 1.28
C SER A 28 1.94 -5.27 0.81
N LYS A 29 0.63 -5.05 1.01
CA LYS A 29 0.01 -3.75 0.74
C LYS A 29 0.32 -2.84 1.92
N ALA A 30 1.05 -1.76 1.65
CA ALA A 30 1.28 -0.70 2.62
C ALA A 30 -0.07 -0.16 3.13
N LEU A 31 -0.13 0.26 4.39
CA LEU A 31 -1.31 0.96 4.89
C LEU A 31 -1.23 2.43 4.50
N CYS A 32 -2.39 3.03 4.20
CA CYS A 32 -2.47 4.46 4.00
C CYS A 32 -2.10 5.19 5.30
N LYS A 33 -1.17 6.14 5.23
CA LYS A 33 -0.71 6.92 6.39
C LYS A 33 -1.79 7.81 7.06
N ILE A 34 -2.96 7.99 6.42
CA ILE A 34 -4.04 8.84 6.94
C ILE A 34 -5.21 8.02 7.51
N CYS A 35 -5.65 6.99 6.79
CA CYS A 35 -6.85 6.23 7.16
C CYS A 35 -6.60 4.74 7.35
N GLU A 36 -5.33 4.31 7.30
CA GLU A 36 -4.86 2.95 7.56
C GLU A 36 -5.48 1.87 6.65
N LYS A 37 -6.21 2.26 5.60
CA LYS A 37 -6.71 1.33 4.58
C LYS A 37 -5.55 0.78 3.76
N SER A 38 -5.60 -0.51 3.45
CA SER A 38 -4.62 -1.15 2.58
C SER A 38 -4.54 -0.43 1.22
N THR A 39 -3.36 0.05 0.85
CA THR A 39 -3.08 0.71 -0.42
C THR A 39 -2.00 -0.05 -1.18
N SER A 40 -2.12 -0.09 -2.50
CA SER A 40 -1.06 -0.56 -3.40
C SER A 40 -0.13 0.57 -3.86
N SER A 41 -0.36 1.80 -3.41
CA SER A 41 0.48 2.94 -3.75
C SER A 41 1.82 2.87 -3.04
N TYR A 42 2.91 3.05 -3.79
CA TYR A 42 4.26 3.17 -3.24
C TYR A 42 4.42 4.41 -2.33
N THR A 43 3.64 5.47 -2.57
CA THR A 43 3.69 6.69 -1.72
C THR A 43 3.13 6.48 -0.32
N GLY A 44 2.44 5.35 -0.07
CA GLY A 44 1.80 5.07 1.22
C GLY A 44 0.52 5.86 1.45
N TYR A 45 -0.09 6.43 0.40
CA TYR A 45 -1.41 7.08 0.45
C TYR A 45 -2.42 6.32 -0.42
N CYS A 46 -3.69 6.23 0.01
CA CYS A 46 -4.76 5.71 -0.84
C CYS A 46 -5.23 6.77 -1.85
N THR A 47 -6.02 6.37 -2.84
CA THR A 47 -6.53 7.26 -3.91
C THR A 47 -7.23 8.52 -3.36
N ASN A 48 -8.01 8.39 -2.28
CA ASN A 48 -8.68 9.55 -1.68
C ASN A 48 -7.73 10.54 -0.98
N HIS A 49 -6.51 10.11 -0.67
CA HIS A 49 -5.54 10.90 0.10
C HIS A 49 -4.29 11.26 -0.71
N VAL A 50 -4.09 10.64 -1.87
CA VAL A 50 -2.92 10.86 -2.71
C VAL A 50 -2.91 12.27 -3.30
N GLU A 51 -4.08 12.82 -3.64
CA GLU A 51 -4.21 14.21 -4.11
C GLU A 51 -3.78 15.20 -3.03
N ARG A 52 -4.23 15.01 -1.79
CA ARG A 52 -3.86 15.87 -0.66
C ARG A 52 -2.36 15.86 -0.41
N PHE A 53 -1.71 14.71 -0.58
CA PHE A 53 -0.24 14.59 -0.53
C PHE A 53 0.41 15.40 -1.66
N TYR A 54 0.03 15.19 -2.93
CA TYR A 54 0.61 15.93 -4.05
C TYR A 54 0.38 17.44 -3.97
N SER A 55 -0.80 17.89 -3.54
CA SER A 55 -1.09 19.32 -3.35
C SER A 55 -0.29 19.94 -2.19
N TYR A 56 0.01 19.18 -1.14
CA TYR A 56 0.91 19.63 -0.08
C TYR A 56 2.35 19.74 -0.58
N GLU A 57 2.87 18.68 -1.21
CA GLU A 57 4.23 18.65 -1.78
C GLU A 57 4.45 19.76 -2.81
N TYR A 58 3.47 19.99 -3.69
CA TYR A 58 3.51 21.09 -4.66
C TYR A 58 3.66 22.46 -3.98
N ARG A 59 2.86 22.72 -2.93
CA ARG A 59 2.93 23.98 -2.17
C ARG A 59 4.27 24.16 -1.46
N ILE A 60 4.81 23.10 -0.86
CA ILE A 60 6.11 23.14 -0.19
C ILE A 60 7.23 23.40 -1.20
N ARG A 61 7.22 22.73 -2.36
CA ARG A 61 8.20 22.96 -3.42
C ARG A 61 8.15 24.38 -3.97
N HIS A 62 6.95 24.93 -4.16
CA HIS A 62 6.78 26.30 -4.59
C HIS A 62 7.28 27.31 -3.54
N LYS A 63 6.93 27.11 -2.27
CA LYS A 63 7.42 27.95 -1.16
C LYS A 63 8.94 27.90 -1.02
N ASN A 64 9.54 26.73 -1.25
CA ASN A 64 10.96 26.50 -1.09
C ASN A 64 11.77 26.73 -2.39
N GLY A 65 11.13 27.16 -3.49
CA GLY A 65 11.79 27.38 -4.78
C GLY A 65 12.31 26.11 -5.48
N LEU A 66 11.86 24.92 -5.06
CA LEU A 66 12.32 23.61 -5.55
C LEU A 66 11.51 23.05 -6.75
N ILE A 67 10.93 23.95 -7.55
CA ILE A 67 9.90 23.62 -8.55
C ILE A 67 10.46 22.74 -9.69
N ASN A 68 11.78 22.71 -9.89
CA ASN A 68 12.44 22.04 -11.01
C ASN A 68 12.94 20.61 -10.76
N LEU A 69 12.66 19.98 -9.61
CA LEU A 69 12.98 18.55 -9.40
C LEU A 69 11.82 17.67 -9.87
N THR A 70 11.59 17.65 -11.19
CA THR A 70 10.74 16.64 -11.83
C THR A 70 11.60 15.42 -12.15
N TYR A 71 11.17 14.25 -11.68
CA TYR A 71 11.77 12.98 -12.05
C TYR A 71 11.69 12.79 -13.57
N PRO A 72 12.73 12.24 -14.21
CA PRO A 72 12.70 11.95 -15.63
C PRO A 72 11.64 10.87 -15.89
N SER A 73 10.72 11.19 -16.79
CA SER A 73 9.82 10.19 -17.38
C SER A 73 10.65 9.37 -18.37
N ALA A 74 10.79 8.07 -18.11
CA ALA A 74 11.26 7.07 -19.05
C ALA A 74 10.22 5.94 -19.12
#